data_AF-A0A7S1JAG2-F1
#
_entry.id   AF-A0A7S1JAG2-F1
#
_cell.length_a   1.000
_cell.length_b   1.000
_cell.length_c   1.000
_cell.angle_alpha   90.00
_cell.angle_beta   90.00
_cell.angle_gamma   90.00
#
_symmetry.space_group_name_H-M   'P 1'
#
loop_
_entity.id
_entity.type
_entity.pdbx_description
1 polymer ?
#
loop_
_entity_poly.entity_id
_entity_poly.type
_entity_poly.pdbx_seq_one_letter_code
_entity_poly.pdbx_strand_id
1 'polypeptide(L)'
;FFSACTMRRVCFVLGCLVMAVAAALAPCPGQYTYSPSRMETRWASQVSTYASQDKNWTAGCRLAMAEKGNIDHWMKYNKKLRTNSLSHRFREKPPGGSFSYFSLVPVQGQMCSTTTRYLPIEPLSVALRNPYWPCFSRKGLTDTDWLVFVPPRLYTAVKKAYFFDLGSTYYDAGFAGSRDSLKGHIHRYRTLAGVEFDQVFAWEAKKSIDHDKYWQGVELNMTHKLHFFNTPTSPDLTHHMSALRMILAMAHPDDFVVFKLDIDNNAVEVEIILTILRTPDLI
;
A
#
# COMPACT_ATOMS: atom_id res chain seq x y z
N PHE A 1 -11.05 18.90 9.59
CA PHE A 1 -11.02 17.60 8.89
C PHE A 1 -10.48 16.58 9.89
N PHE A 2 -11.23 15.89 10.75
CA PHE A 2 -12.60 15.35 10.72
C PHE A 2 -13.24 15.51 12.12
N SER A 3 -14.57 15.69 12.18
CA SER A 3 -15.33 15.71 13.44
C SER A 3 -15.81 14.29 13.78
N ALA A 4 -15.77 13.97 15.07
CA ALA A 4 -16.06 12.69 15.69
C ALA A 4 -17.40 12.08 15.23
N CYS A 5 -17.37 10.81 14.85
CA CYS A 5 -18.55 9.99 14.60
C CYS A 5 -18.61 8.86 15.63
N THR A 6 -19.44 9.06 16.65
CA THR A 6 -19.66 8.12 17.75
C THR A 6 -20.85 7.22 17.42
N MET A 7 -20.62 5.94 17.11
CA MET A 7 -21.33 4.77 17.67
C MET A 7 -21.14 3.49 16.83
N ARG A 8 -20.56 2.50 17.51
CA ARG A 8 -20.86 1.05 17.50
C ARG A 8 -21.46 0.46 16.21
N ARG A 9 -20.59 -0.28 15.50
CA ARG A 9 -20.82 -1.22 14.41
C ARG A 9 -21.01 -0.54 13.04
N VAL A 10 -19.97 -0.71 12.22
CA VAL A 10 -19.85 -0.36 10.79
C VAL A 10 -19.31 1.06 10.53
N CYS A 11 -18.03 1.26 10.84
CA CYS A 11 -17.18 2.26 10.17
C CYS A 11 -16.32 1.52 9.14
N PHE A 12 -16.64 1.63 7.85
CA PHE A 12 -15.74 1.21 6.77
C PHE A 12 -14.99 2.44 6.25
N VAL A 13 -13.89 2.76 6.92
CA VAL A 13 -12.75 3.46 6.32
C VAL A 13 -11.54 2.68 6.80
N LEU A 14 -11.32 1.57 6.14
CA LEU A 14 -10.22 0.65 6.39
C LEU A 14 -9.73 0.38 4.99
N GLY A 15 -8.62 1.02 4.64
CA GLY A 15 -7.99 0.93 3.35
C GLY A 15 -6.55 0.52 3.58
N CYS A 16 -6.13 -0.57 2.94
CA CYS A 16 -4.72 -0.89 2.81
C CYS A 16 -4.06 0.28 2.08
N LEU A 17 -3.52 1.23 2.83
CA LEU A 17 -2.57 2.17 2.28
C LEU A 17 -1.24 1.42 2.29
N VAL A 18 -0.90 0.83 1.14
CA VAL A 18 0.49 0.39 0.92
C VAL A 18 1.25 1.64 0.51
N MET A 19 1.75 2.38 1.50
CA MET A 19 2.73 3.41 1.18
C MET A 19 4.07 2.70 0.96
N ALA A 20 4.52 2.67 -0.28
CA ALA A 20 5.94 2.57 -0.54
C ALA A 20 6.56 3.89 -0.08
N VAL A 21 6.99 3.94 1.19
CA VAL A 21 7.91 4.98 1.66
C VAL A 21 9.25 4.67 1.03
N ALA A 22 9.46 5.22 -0.16
CA ALA A 22 10.76 5.24 -0.79
C ALA A 22 11.48 6.49 -0.30
N ALA A 23 11.89 6.50 0.98
CA ALA A 23 12.90 7.42 1.47
C ALA A 23 14.24 6.98 0.89
N ALA A 24 14.39 7.10 -0.42
CA ALA A 24 15.63 6.84 -1.11
C ALA A 24 16.24 8.17 -1.51
N LEU A 25 17.41 8.45 -0.95
CA LEU A 25 18.45 9.07 -1.76
C LEU A 25 18.78 8.05 -2.84
N ALA A 26 17.92 7.98 -3.86
CA ALA A 26 18.22 7.24 -5.06
C ALA A 26 19.63 7.66 -5.49
N PRO A 27 20.46 6.76 -6.05
CA PRO A 27 21.74 7.12 -6.66
C PRO A 27 21.58 8.20 -7.75
N CYS A 28 20.33 8.47 -8.12
CA CYS A 28 19.85 9.61 -8.87
C CYS A 28 18.90 10.44 -8.00
N PRO A 29 19.33 11.51 -7.29
CA PRO A 29 18.41 12.53 -6.85
C PRO A 29 17.57 12.96 -8.06
N GLY A 30 16.27 12.79 -7.89
CA GLY A 30 15.28 13.08 -8.89
C GLY A 30 14.12 13.79 -8.23
N GLN A 31 13.50 14.70 -8.96
CA GLN A 31 12.29 15.34 -8.48
C GLN A 31 11.11 14.42 -8.75
N TYR A 32 10.44 14.01 -7.69
CA TYR A 32 9.18 13.30 -7.78
C TYR A 32 8.06 14.31 -7.90
N THR A 33 7.21 14.14 -8.91
CA THR A 33 5.97 14.91 -9.04
C THR A 33 4.80 13.95 -9.04
N TYR A 34 3.90 14.13 -8.09
CA TYR A 34 2.65 13.39 -8.04
C TYR A 34 1.65 13.92 -9.07
N SER A 35 1.02 13.02 -9.82
CA SER A 35 -0.04 13.33 -10.77
C SER A 35 -1.27 12.47 -10.44
N PRO A 36 -2.34 13.05 -9.85
CA PRO A 36 -3.55 12.29 -9.56
C PRO A 36 -4.31 11.94 -10.84
N SER A 37 -5.00 10.80 -10.83
CA SER A 37 -5.98 10.48 -11.87
C SER A 37 -7.16 11.46 -11.84
N ARG A 38 -7.89 11.53 -12.95
CA ARG A 38 -9.18 12.25 -13.03
C ARG A 38 -10.18 11.69 -12.04
N MET A 39 -10.20 10.36 -11.86
CA MET A 39 -11.08 9.69 -10.90
C MET A 39 -10.77 10.13 -9.47
N GLU A 40 -9.48 10.18 -9.12
CA GLU A 40 -9.01 10.67 -7.82
C GLU A 40 -9.30 12.14 -7.59
N THR A 41 -9.02 12.99 -8.59
CA THR A 41 -9.30 14.43 -8.50
C THR A 41 -10.80 14.69 -8.29
N ARG A 42 -11.65 13.94 -9.00
CA ARG A 42 -13.10 14.00 -8.84
C ARG A 42 -13.55 13.48 -7.46
N TRP A 43 -12.98 12.37 -7.00
CA TRP A 43 -13.24 11.83 -5.68
C TRP A 43 -12.90 12.86 -4.59
N ALA A 44 -11.68 13.37 -4.60
CA ALA A 44 -11.17 14.32 -3.61
C ALA A 44 -12.02 15.60 -3.53
N SER A 45 -12.41 16.15 -4.68
CA SER A 45 -13.24 17.37 -4.75
C SER A 45 -14.68 17.19 -4.28
N GLN A 46 -15.18 15.95 -4.19
CA GLN A 46 -16.58 15.64 -3.87
C GLN A 46 -16.70 14.61 -2.74
N VAL A 47 -15.65 14.37 -1.97
CA VAL A 47 -15.61 13.31 -0.96
C VAL A 47 -16.72 13.48 0.08
N SER A 48 -17.09 14.72 0.43
CA SER A 48 -18.21 15.01 1.35
C SER A 48 -19.58 14.56 0.81
N THR A 49 -19.75 14.54 -0.51
CA THR A 49 -20.97 14.07 -1.18
C THR A 49 -21.04 12.54 -1.23
N TYR A 50 -19.88 11.88 -1.28
CA TYR A 50 -19.79 10.42 -1.41
C TYR A 50 -19.61 9.69 -0.08
N ALA A 51 -19.04 10.37 0.91
CA ALA A 51 -18.96 9.89 2.28
C ALA A 51 -20.38 9.75 2.82
N SER A 52 -20.75 8.53 3.18
CA SER A 52 -22.08 8.22 3.65
C SER A 52 -22.02 7.11 4.67
N GLN A 53 -22.94 7.16 5.63
CA GLN A 53 -23.18 6.10 6.62
C GLN A 53 -24.24 5.11 6.14
N ASP A 54 -24.81 5.32 4.95
CA ASP A 54 -25.70 4.35 4.34
C ASP A 54 -24.97 3.00 4.18
N LYS A 55 -25.60 1.94 4.67
CA LYS A 55 -25.11 0.56 4.64
C LYS A 55 -24.71 0.11 3.24
N ASN A 56 -25.40 0.61 2.21
CA ASN A 56 -25.14 0.26 0.82
C ASN A 56 -24.15 1.21 0.13
N TRP A 57 -23.70 2.25 0.82
CA TRP A 57 -22.83 3.29 0.29
C TRP A 57 -23.32 3.84 -1.07
N THR A 58 -24.63 4.09 -1.17
CA THR A 58 -25.33 4.31 -2.46
C THR A 58 -24.71 5.42 -3.31
N ALA A 59 -24.32 6.55 -2.68
CA ALA A 59 -23.70 7.67 -3.39
C ALA A 59 -22.31 7.32 -3.95
N GLY A 60 -21.47 6.67 -3.13
CA GLY A 60 -20.17 6.17 -3.56
C GLY A 60 -20.29 5.12 -4.66
N CYS A 61 -21.25 4.19 -4.55
CA CYS A 61 -21.48 3.21 -5.59
C CYS A 61 -22.01 3.78 -6.90
N ARG A 62 -22.83 4.83 -6.85
CA ARG A 62 -23.24 5.55 -8.07
C ARG A 62 -22.04 6.13 -8.81
N LEU A 63 -21.10 6.73 -8.07
CA LEU A 63 -19.86 7.23 -8.66
C LEU A 63 -19.01 6.07 -9.21
N ALA A 64 -18.77 5.03 -8.41
CA ALA A 64 -17.96 3.90 -8.84
C ALA A 64 -18.52 3.29 -10.14
N MET A 65 -19.84 3.10 -10.22
CA MET A 65 -20.53 2.64 -11.44
C MET A 65 -20.34 3.59 -12.62
N ALA A 66 -20.40 4.91 -12.41
CA ALA A 66 -20.11 5.89 -13.45
C ALA A 66 -18.64 5.85 -13.93
N GLU A 67 -17.72 5.42 -13.07
CA GLU A 67 -16.29 5.28 -13.35
C GLU A 67 -15.89 3.85 -13.77
N LYS A 68 -16.85 2.93 -13.98
CA LYS A 68 -16.57 1.51 -14.31
C LYS A 68 -15.61 1.36 -15.49
N GLY A 69 -15.76 2.17 -16.54
CA GLY A 69 -14.86 2.14 -17.69
C GLY A 69 -13.41 2.46 -17.34
N ASN A 70 -13.17 3.43 -16.44
CA ASN A 70 -11.84 3.76 -15.94
C ASN A 70 -11.28 2.63 -15.05
N ILE A 71 -12.12 2.03 -14.22
CA ILE A 71 -11.75 0.87 -13.39
C ILE A 71 -11.34 -0.32 -14.28
N ASP A 72 -12.13 -0.65 -15.30
CA ASP A 72 -11.82 -1.74 -16.23
C ASP A 72 -10.52 -1.47 -16.99
N HIS A 73 -10.28 -0.21 -17.38
CA HIS A 73 -9.02 0.22 -17.99
C HIS A 73 -7.85 0.02 -17.02
N TRP A 74 -7.97 0.48 -15.77
CA TRP A 74 -6.97 0.27 -14.74
C TRP A 74 -6.62 -1.20 -14.57
N MET A 75 -7.63 -2.06 -14.41
CA MET A 75 -7.42 -3.49 -14.18
C MET A 75 -6.76 -4.17 -15.39
N LYS A 76 -7.13 -3.78 -16.61
CA LYS A 76 -6.47 -4.27 -17.83
C LYS A 76 -5.01 -3.80 -17.92
N TYR A 77 -4.73 -2.56 -17.57
CA TYR A 77 -3.38 -2.02 -17.53
C TYR A 77 -2.53 -2.69 -16.44
N ASN A 78 -3.04 -2.84 -15.22
CA ASN A 78 -2.32 -3.53 -14.14
C ASN A 78 -2.08 -5.01 -14.48
N LYS A 79 -3.00 -5.68 -15.17
CA LYS A 79 -2.76 -7.03 -15.69
C LYS A 79 -1.58 -7.06 -16.67
N LYS A 80 -1.49 -6.10 -17.60
CA LYS A 80 -0.33 -5.96 -18.51
C LYS A 80 0.96 -5.66 -17.76
N LEU A 81 0.89 -4.80 -16.74
CA LEU A 81 2.03 -4.56 -15.86
C LEU A 81 2.49 -5.86 -15.24
N ARG A 82 1.61 -6.75 -14.79
CA ARG A 82 2.04 -8.04 -14.20
C ARG A 82 2.67 -9.00 -15.22
N THR A 83 2.23 -9.00 -16.47
CA THR A 83 2.65 -10.00 -17.48
C THR A 83 3.84 -9.60 -18.35
N ASN A 84 4.10 -8.30 -18.56
CA ASN A 84 5.12 -7.85 -19.53
C ASN A 84 6.54 -7.81 -18.95
N SER A 85 7.60 -7.67 -19.75
CA SER A 85 8.97 -7.47 -19.22
C SER A 85 9.08 -6.17 -18.40
N LEU A 86 9.68 -6.26 -17.21
CA LEU A 86 9.80 -5.20 -16.20
C LEU A 86 10.45 -3.89 -16.66
N SER A 87 11.34 -3.91 -17.65
CA SER A 87 12.17 -2.76 -18.03
C SER A 87 11.46 -1.74 -18.95
N HIS A 88 10.45 -2.17 -19.71
CA HIS A 88 9.67 -1.30 -20.58
C HIS A 88 8.46 -0.65 -19.88
N ARG A 89 8.00 -1.23 -18.77
CA ARG A 89 6.72 -0.90 -18.10
C ARG A 89 6.57 0.57 -17.66
N PHE A 90 7.67 1.26 -17.35
CA PHE A 90 7.66 2.54 -16.63
C PHE A 90 8.25 3.72 -17.43
N ARG A 91 8.51 3.54 -18.73
CA ARG A 91 8.97 4.63 -19.62
C ARG A 91 7.81 5.39 -20.25
N GLU A 92 6.70 4.69 -20.47
CA GLU A 92 5.52 5.27 -21.08
C GLU A 92 4.65 5.92 -20.01
N LYS A 93 4.24 7.16 -20.29
CA LYS A 93 3.23 7.82 -19.46
C LYS A 93 1.96 6.96 -19.48
N PRO A 94 1.37 6.64 -18.32
CA PRO A 94 0.11 5.90 -18.27
C PRO A 94 -0.95 6.58 -19.15
N PRO A 95 -1.77 5.81 -19.89
CA PRO A 95 -2.74 6.37 -20.81
C PRO A 95 -3.70 7.34 -20.09
N GLY A 96 -3.91 8.51 -20.71
CA GLY A 96 -4.29 9.76 -20.04
C GLY A 96 -5.39 9.67 -18.98
N GLY A 97 -5.13 10.31 -17.83
CA GLY A 97 -6.14 10.67 -16.81
C GLY A 97 -6.74 9.53 -16.01
N SER A 98 -6.57 8.26 -16.41
CA SER A 98 -7.14 7.12 -15.68
C SER A 98 -6.26 6.59 -14.54
N PHE A 99 -5.00 7.05 -14.47
CA PHE A 99 -3.98 6.52 -13.56
C PHE A 99 -3.40 7.64 -12.72
N SER A 100 -3.29 7.40 -11.42
CA SER A 100 -2.42 8.20 -10.56
C SER A 100 -1.00 7.68 -10.74
N TYR A 101 -0.01 8.57 -10.78
CA TYR A 101 1.37 8.16 -10.95
C TYR A 101 2.34 9.20 -10.37
N PHE A 102 3.56 8.75 -10.05
CA PHE A 102 4.69 9.64 -9.84
C PHE A 102 5.50 9.74 -11.13
N SER A 103 5.84 10.96 -11.53
CA SER A 103 6.90 11.17 -12.52
C SER A 103 8.21 11.42 -11.80
N LEU A 104 9.23 10.64 -12.12
CA LEU A 104 10.59 10.82 -11.66
C LEU A 104 11.38 11.53 -12.76
N VAL A 105 11.72 12.80 -12.51
CA VAL A 105 12.59 13.60 -13.40
C VAL A 105 14.01 13.57 -12.83
N PRO A 106 14.98 12.95 -13.53
CA PRO A 106 16.39 12.92 -13.11
C PRO A 106 16.97 14.34 -13.04
N VAL A 107 17.79 14.63 -12.02
CA VAL A 107 18.53 15.90 -11.96
C VAL A 107 19.64 15.90 -13.01
N GLN A 108 19.70 16.97 -13.81
CA GLN A 108 20.66 17.12 -14.90
C GLN A 108 22.10 17.21 -14.36
N GLY A 109 23.04 16.44 -14.92
CA GLY A 109 24.46 16.47 -14.54
C GLY A 109 24.95 15.31 -13.67
N GLN A 110 24.10 14.35 -13.35
CA GLN A 110 24.51 13.08 -12.73
C GLN A 110 24.49 11.93 -13.75
N MET A 111 25.21 10.84 -13.45
CA MET A 111 25.32 9.61 -14.28
C MET A 111 24.01 8.83 -14.49
N CYS A 112 22.88 9.49 -14.25
CA CYS A 112 21.55 8.92 -14.28
C CYS A 112 20.95 9.01 -15.68
N SER A 113 20.10 8.02 -16.01
CA SER A 113 19.30 8.04 -17.24
C SER A 113 18.57 9.38 -17.34
N THR A 114 18.62 10.06 -18.49
CA THR A 114 17.87 11.31 -18.74
C THR A 114 16.37 11.08 -18.99
N THR A 115 15.94 9.82 -18.98
CA THR A 115 14.57 9.45 -19.32
C THR A 115 13.68 9.53 -18.09
N THR A 116 12.70 10.44 -18.13
CA THR A 116 11.60 10.50 -17.15
C THR A 116 10.94 9.14 -17.02
N ARG A 117 10.72 8.70 -15.78
CA ARG A 117 9.99 7.47 -15.47
C ARG A 117 8.63 7.79 -14.90
N TYR A 118 7.65 6.97 -15.25
CA TYR A 118 6.28 7.07 -14.73
C TYR A 118 5.98 5.84 -13.92
N LEU A 119 5.66 6.06 -12.65
CA LEU A 119 5.45 5.03 -11.65
C LEU A 119 3.95 5.02 -11.33
N PRO A 120 3.16 4.18 -12.01
CA PRO A 120 1.74 4.10 -11.75
C PRO A 120 1.54 3.63 -10.32
N ILE A 121 0.61 4.27 -9.63
CA ILE A 121 0.07 3.81 -8.36
C ILE A 121 -1.38 3.44 -8.56
N GLU A 122 -1.88 2.52 -7.75
CA GLU A 122 -3.30 2.24 -7.70
C GLU A 122 -4.12 3.51 -7.47
N PRO A 123 -5.34 3.62 -8.06
CA PRO A 123 -6.16 4.79 -7.85
C PRO A 123 -6.48 4.98 -6.36
N LEU A 124 -6.21 6.16 -5.81
CA LEU A 124 -6.53 6.49 -4.41
C LEU A 124 -8.02 6.88 -4.21
N SER A 125 -8.86 6.53 -5.18
CA SER A 125 -10.30 6.76 -5.18
C SER A 125 -11.09 5.46 -5.09
N VAL A 126 -12.29 5.54 -4.50
CA VAL A 126 -13.18 4.40 -4.23
C VAL A 126 -12.63 3.51 -3.11
N ALA A 127 -13.01 3.84 -1.87
CA ALA A 127 -12.82 3.05 -0.65
C ALA A 127 -11.40 2.55 -0.30
N LEU A 128 -10.34 2.95 -1.01
CA LEU A 128 -8.94 2.50 -0.79
C LEU A 128 -8.81 0.95 -0.80
N ARG A 129 -9.69 0.29 -1.55
CA ARG A 129 -9.75 -1.17 -1.70
C ARG A 129 -9.88 -1.49 -3.19
N ASN A 130 -10.07 -2.77 -3.50
CA ASN A 130 -10.34 -3.21 -4.86
C ASN A 130 -11.41 -2.33 -5.50
N PRO A 131 -11.17 -1.73 -6.67
CA PRO A 131 -12.08 -0.76 -7.26
C PRO A 131 -13.45 -1.36 -7.65
N TYR A 132 -13.58 -2.69 -7.69
CA TYR A 132 -14.86 -3.37 -7.87
C TYR A 132 -15.67 -3.55 -6.57
N TRP A 133 -15.05 -3.36 -5.40
CA TRP A 133 -15.71 -3.47 -4.11
C TRP A 133 -16.09 -2.09 -3.57
N PRO A 134 -17.24 -1.93 -2.88
CA PRO A 134 -18.32 -2.90 -2.67
C PRO A 134 -19.34 -3.00 -3.80
N CYS A 135 -19.20 -2.19 -4.85
CA CYS A 135 -20.31 -1.81 -5.72
C CYS A 135 -20.59 -2.76 -6.88
N PHE A 136 -19.62 -3.60 -7.28
CA PHE A 136 -19.75 -4.47 -8.45
C PHE A 136 -19.73 -5.96 -8.10
N SER A 137 -18.97 -6.34 -7.08
CA SER A 137 -18.84 -7.75 -6.71
C SER A 137 -18.38 -7.91 -5.27
N ARG A 138 -19.00 -8.86 -4.55
CA ARG A 138 -18.53 -9.23 -3.21
C ARG A 138 -17.19 -9.97 -3.18
N LYS A 139 -16.77 -10.53 -4.32
CA LYS A 139 -15.49 -11.23 -4.43
C LYS A 139 -14.29 -10.27 -4.41
N GLY A 140 -14.51 -8.97 -4.60
CA GLY A 140 -13.44 -7.98 -4.64
C GLY A 140 -12.81 -7.66 -3.29
N LEU A 141 -13.46 -7.97 -2.16
CA LEU A 141 -13.02 -7.53 -0.83
C LEU A 141 -11.57 -7.94 -0.51
N THR A 142 -11.18 -9.15 -0.90
CA THR A 142 -9.85 -9.71 -0.60
C THR A 142 -9.01 -9.92 -1.85
N ASP A 143 -9.45 -9.40 -2.99
CA ASP A 143 -8.69 -9.48 -4.22
C ASP A 143 -7.68 -8.33 -4.25
N THR A 144 -6.40 -8.69 -4.34
CA THR A 144 -5.25 -7.77 -4.35
C THR A 144 -4.62 -7.64 -5.75
N ASP A 145 -5.27 -8.16 -6.80
CA ASP A 145 -4.80 -8.07 -8.19
C ASP A 145 -4.86 -6.66 -8.79
N TRP A 146 -5.43 -5.70 -8.06
CA TRP A 146 -5.49 -4.29 -8.42
C TRP A 146 -4.30 -3.48 -7.89
N LEU A 147 -3.52 -4.01 -6.93
CA LEU A 147 -2.32 -3.37 -6.38
C LEU A 147 -1.19 -3.35 -7.41
N VAL A 148 -0.38 -2.29 -7.38
CA VAL A 148 0.86 -2.21 -8.18
C VAL A 148 2.07 -2.58 -7.32
N PHE A 149 2.84 -3.54 -7.82
CA PHE A 149 4.11 -3.93 -7.20
C PHE A 149 5.25 -3.29 -7.99
N VAL A 150 5.75 -2.15 -7.52
CA VAL A 150 6.82 -1.42 -8.21
C VAL A 150 8.19 -2.04 -7.88
N PRO A 151 8.96 -2.47 -8.89
CA PRO A 151 10.29 -3.03 -8.68
C PRO A 151 11.25 -1.99 -8.13
N PRO A 152 11.97 -2.27 -7.03
CA PRO A 152 12.77 -1.25 -6.38
C PRO A 152 14.04 -0.89 -7.16
N ARG A 153 14.49 -1.79 -8.05
CA ARG A 153 15.54 -1.54 -9.04
C ARG A 153 15.27 -0.37 -10.01
N LEU A 154 14.06 0.18 -10.01
CA LEU A 154 13.75 1.40 -10.76
C LEU A 154 14.24 2.67 -10.06
N TYR A 155 14.48 2.59 -8.75
CA TYR A 155 14.84 3.72 -7.91
C TYR A 155 16.32 3.65 -7.51
N THR A 156 16.77 2.49 -7.07
CA THR A 156 18.12 2.33 -6.52
C THR A 156 18.63 0.89 -6.64
N ALA A 157 19.93 0.72 -6.48
CA ALA A 157 20.51 -0.56 -6.10
C ALA A 157 20.13 -0.82 -4.63
N VAL A 158 19.07 -1.61 -4.42
CA VAL A 158 18.58 -1.95 -3.09
C VAL A 158 19.65 -2.70 -2.32
N LYS A 159 20.03 -2.20 -1.14
CA LYS A 159 20.92 -2.91 -0.23
C LYS A 159 20.18 -3.95 0.59
N LYS A 160 19.11 -3.52 1.26
CA LYS A 160 18.21 -4.39 2.02
C LYS A 160 16.75 -4.08 1.70
N ALA A 161 15.87 -5.05 1.91
CA ALA A 161 14.44 -4.89 1.76
C ALA A 161 13.69 -5.29 3.05
N TYR A 162 12.78 -4.43 3.48
CA TYR A 162 11.97 -4.61 4.67
C TYR A 162 10.48 -4.57 4.34
N PHE A 163 9.69 -5.42 5.01
CA PHE A 163 8.23 -5.40 4.93
C PHE A 163 7.63 -5.19 6.32
N PHE A 164 6.80 -4.18 6.48
CA PHE A 164 6.07 -3.88 7.72
C PHE A 164 4.57 -4.07 7.46
N ASP A 165 3.94 -5.02 8.14
CA ASP A 165 2.51 -5.33 8.08
C ASP A 165 1.81 -4.92 9.38
N LEU A 166 1.05 -3.85 9.36
CA LEU A 166 0.28 -3.39 10.52
C LEU A 166 -1.17 -3.84 10.36
N GLY A 167 -1.64 -4.66 11.30
CA GLY A 167 -2.95 -5.33 11.19
C GLY A 167 -2.86 -6.68 10.47
N SER A 168 -1.76 -7.40 10.67
CA SER A 168 -1.58 -8.74 10.11
C SER A 168 -2.54 -9.74 10.75
N THR A 169 -2.85 -10.82 10.03
CA THR A 169 -3.57 -12.00 10.56
C THR A 169 -2.58 -13.17 10.71
N TYR A 170 -3.02 -14.42 10.58
CA TYR A 170 -2.10 -15.56 10.46
C TYR A 170 -1.21 -15.42 9.22
N TYR A 171 0.04 -15.89 9.32
CA TYR A 171 1.03 -15.78 8.23
C TYR A 171 0.52 -16.32 6.88
N ASP A 172 -0.09 -17.49 6.88
CA ASP A 172 -0.54 -18.20 5.68
C ASP A 172 -2.05 -18.10 5.41
N ALA A 173 -2.82 -17.48 6.31
CA ALA A 173 -4.27 -17.37 6.19
C ALA A 173 -4.75 -15.92 6.32
N GLY A 174 -5.37 -15.43 5.24
CA GLY A 174 -6.10 -14.17 5.24
C GLY A 174 -7.52 -14.32 5.77
N PHE A 175 -8.24 -13.20 5.87
CA PHE A 175 -9.64 -13.20 6.28
C PHE A 175 -10.48 -14.14 5.41
N ALA A 176 -11.26 -15.03 6.04
CA ALA A 176 -12.15 -15.99 5.38
C ALA A 176 -11.46 -16.89 4.32
N GLY A 177 -10.19 -17.27 4.53
CA GLY A 177 -9.45 -18.13 3.61
C GLY A 177 -9.00 -17.40 2.34
N SER A 178 -8.98 -16.07 2.37
CA SER A 178 -8.49 -15.27 1.26
C SER A 178 -6.97 -15.39 1.08
N ARG A 179 -6.52 -15.06 -0.13
CA ARG A 179 -5.10 -14.96 -0.49
C ARG A 179 -4.44 -13.67 0.04
N ASP A 180 -5.19 -12.86 0.79
CA ASP A 180 -4.72 -11.62 1.40
C ASP A 180 -4.08 -11.93 2.76
N SER A 181 -3.00 -12.71 2.71
CA SER A 181 -2.16 -13.05 3.86
C SER A 181 -0.78 -12.42 3.72
N LEU A 182 -0.03 -12.33 4.82
CA LEU A 182 1.34 -11.86 4.81
C LEU A 182 2.20 -12.67 3.81
N LYS A 183 2.06 -14.00 3.82
CA LYS A 183 2.67 -14.90 2.83
C LYS A 183 2.30 -14.51 1.39
N GLY A 184 1.03 -14.20 1.14
CA GLY A 184 0.54 -13.78 -0.17
C GLY A 184 1.20 -12.49 -0.67
N HIS A 185 1.33 -11.48 0.20
CA HIS A 185 2.01 -10.22 -0.12
C HIS A 185 3.49 -10.43 -0.41
N ILE A 186 4.21 -11.15 0.46
CA ILE A 186 5.64 -11.48 0.27
C ILE A 186 5.84 -12.19 -1.07
N HIS A 187 5.02 -13.19 -1.37
CA HIS A 187 5.09 -13.93 -2.62
C HIS A 187 4.85 -13.03 -3.85
N ARG A 188 3.91 -12.08 -3.78
CA ARG A 188 3.65 -11.13 -4.87
C ARG A 188 4.83 -10.17 -5.09
N TYR A 189 5.42 -9.62 -4.04
CA TYR A 189 6.63 -8.79 -4.17
C TYR A 189 7.79 -9.56 -4.79
N ARG A 190 8.02 -10.80 -4.35
CA ARG A 190 9.01 -11.72 -4.93
C ARG A 190 8.76 -11.93 -6.42
N THR A 191 7.56 -12.33 -6.80
CA THR A 191 7.25 -12.75 -8.18
C THR A 191 7.03 -11.60 -9.15
N LEU A 192 6.44 -10.48 -8.70
CA LEU A 192 6.03 -9.37 -9.57
C LEU A 192 7.04 -8.21 -9.57
N ALA A 193 7.74 -7.98 -8.44
CA ALA A 193 8.71 -6.92 -8.28
C ALA A 193 10.17 -7.42 -8.19
N GLY A 194 10.37 -8.74 -8.03
CA GLY A 194 11.70 -9.32 -7.87
C GLY A 194 12.34 -8.96 -6.53
N VAL A 195 11.53 -8.79 -5.48
CA VAL A 195 11.97 -8.37 -4.14
C VAL A 195 11.98 -9.55 -3.20
N GLU A 196 13.14 -9.87 -2.66
CA GLU A 196 13.29 -10.74 -1.50
C GLU A 196 13.47 -9.87 -0.27
N PHE A 197 12.58 -9.99 0.71
CA PHE A 197 12.72 -9.27 1.96
C PHE A 197 13.78 -9.92 2.85
N ASP A 198 14.63 -9.09 3.46
CA ASP A 198 15.60 -9.48 4.46
C ASP A 198 14.94 -9.66 5.81
N GLN A 199 14.02 -8.75 6.16
CA GLN A 199 13.23 -8.83 7.39
C GLN A 199 11.77 -8.45 7.11
N VAL A 200 10.87 -9.14 7.81
CA VAL A 200 9.43 -8.91 7.77
C VAL A 200 8.95 -8.70 9.19
N PHE A 201 8.24 -7.61 9.45
CA PHE A 201 7.70 -7.27 10.75
C PHE A 201 6.18 -7.21 10.66
N ALA A 202 5.49 -7.94 11.51
CA ALA A 202 4.04 -8.07 11.48
C ALA A 202 3.45 -7.77 12.85
N TRP A 203 2.44 -6.88 12.90
CA TRP A 203 1.71 -6.52 14.11
C TRP A 203 0.26 -6.98 14.03
N GLU A 204 -0.22 -7.61 15.10
CA GLU A 204 -1.64 -7.89 15.31
C GLU A 204 -2.04 -7.46 16.74
N ALA A 205 -3.11 -6.69 16.85
CA ALA A 205 -3.64 -6.25 18.14
C ALA A 205 -4.59 -7.28 18.78
N LYS A 206 -5.15 -8.20 17.98
CA LYS A 206 -6.05 -9.26 18.45
C LYS A 206 -5.30 -10.31 19.27
N LYS A 207 -5.46 -10.20 20.58
CA LYS A 207 -4.96 -11.17 21.58
C LYS A 207 -5.41 -12.62 21.35
N SER A 208 -6.44 -12.84 20.52
CA SER A 208 -6.95 -14.18 20.21
C SER A 208 -6.12 -14.95 19.17
N ILE A 209 -5.06 -14.36 18.60
CA ILE A 209 -4.13 -15.14 17.78
C ILE A 209 -3.35 -16.09 18.69
N ASP A 210 -3.48 -17.38 18.40
CA ASP A 210 -2.67 -18.43 19.00
C ASP A 210 -1.27 -18.37 18.40
N HIS A 211 -0.28 -18.18 19.27
CA HIS A 211 1.12 -17.99 18.88
C HIS A 211 1.70 -19.24 18.21
N ASP A 212 1.47 -20.43 18.79
CA ASP A 212 2.03 -21.66 18.24
C ASP A 212 1.40 -21.98 16.89
N LYS A 213 0.09 -21.75 16.77
CA LYS A 213 -0.62 -21.89 15.50
C LYS A 213 -0.13 -20.89 14.44
N TYR A 214 0.21 -19.66 14.83
CA TYR A 214 0.79 -18.68 13.91
C TYR A 214 2.08 -19.21 13.28
N TRP A 215 3.01 -19.70 14.11
CA TRP A 215 4.31 -20.16 13.65
C TRP A 215 4.27 -21.49 12.90
N GLN A 216 3.27 -22.35 13.13
CA GLN A 216 3.06 -23.57 12.34
C GLN A 216 2.86 -23.32 10.84
N GLY A 217 2.27 -22.17 10.47
CA GLY A 217 2.08 -21.78 9.07
C GLY A 217 3.32 -21.16 8.41
N VAL A 218 4.32 -20.78 9.21
CA VAL A 218 5.51 -20.04 8.74
C VAL A 218 6.49 -20.99 8.06
N GLU A 219 6.88 -20.64 6.83
CA GLU A 219 7.84 -21.42 6.05
C GLU A 219 9.24 -21.36 6.69
N LEU A 220 10.00 -22.45 6.61
CA LEU A 220 11.32 -22.57 7.26
C LEU A 220 12.31 -21.47 6.84
N ASN A 221 12.24 -21.01 5.58
CA ASN A 221 13.08 -19.92 5.08
C ASN A 221 12.64 -18.52 5.57
N MET A 222 11.49 -18.41 6.24
CA MET A 222 10.95 -17.17 6.79
C MET A 222 11.07 -17.09 8.30
N THR A 223 11.29 -18.20 9.01
CA THR A 223 11.36 -18.23 10.48
C THR A 223 12.43 -17.30 11.06
N HIS A 224 13.54 -17.10 10.34
CA HIS A 224 14.63 -16.21 10.76
C HIS A 224 14.49 -14.77 10.24
N LYS A 225 13.50 -14.51 9.38
CA LYS A 225 13.23 -13.20 8.76
C LYS A 225 12.00 -12.52 9.35
N LEU A 226 11.04 -13.32 9.82
CA LEU A 226 9.76 -12.86 10.31
C LEU A 226 9.84 -12.52 11.80
N HIS A 227 9.35 -11.34 12.15
CA HIS A 227 9.17 -10.86 13.52
C HIS A 227 7.68 -10.60 13.72
N PHE A 228 7.05 -11.39 14.59
CA PHE A 228 5.63 -11.25 14.88
C PHE A 228 5.40 -10.61 16.25
N PHE A 229 4.67 -9.50 16.26
CA PHE A 229 4.28 -8.76 17.44
C PHE A 229 2.77 -8.91 17.66
N ASN A 230 2.37 -9.76 18.61
CA ASN A 230 0.98 -9.90 19.04
C ASN A 230 0.59 -8.78 20.04
N THR A 231 0.80 -7.54 19.62
CA THR A 231 0.47 -6.32 20.36
C THR A 231 0.18 -5.19 19.38
N PRO A 232 -0.71 -4.24 19.69
CA PRO A 232 -0.92 -3.07 18.84
C PRO A 232 0.37 -2.25 18.67
N THR A 233 0.57 -1.73 17.47
CA THR A 233 1.57 -0.69 17.19
C THR A 233 1.09 0.67 17.69
N SER A 234 2.03 1.56 18.04
CA SER A 234 1.72 2.92 18.51
C SER A 234 1.94 3.96 17.40
N PRO A 235 1.04 4.95 17.22
CA PRO A 235 1.27 6.08 16.33
C PRO A 235 2.33 7.07 16.86
N ASP A 236 2.68 6.99 18.14
CA ASP A 236 3.67 7.85 18.81
C ASP A 236 5.10 7.35 18.54
N LEU A 237 5.93 8.19 17.90
CA LEU A 237 7.33 7.89 17.56
C LEU A 237 8.22 7.66 18.79
N THR A 238 7.85 8.16 19.97
CA THR A 238 8.63 7.95 21.20
C THR A 238 8.36 6.57 21.81
N HIS A 239 7.24 5.94 21.46
CA HIS A 239 6.83 4.66 21.99
C HIS A 239 7.67 3.51 21.41
N HIS A 240 8.10 2.58 22.26
CA HIS A 240 8.99 1.47 21.87
C HIS A 240 8.34 0.47 20.89
N MET A 241 7.01 0.33 20.94
CA MET A 241 6.23 -0.49 19.98
C MET A 241 5.80 0.25 18.72
N SER A 242 6.33 1.44 18.42
CA SER A 242 6.00 2.14 17.18
C SER A 242 6.73 1.52 16.00
N ALA A 243 5.98 1.04 15.01
CA ALA A 243 6.55 0.56 13.76
C ALA A 243 7.31 1.67 13.01
N LEU A 244 6.82 2.92 13.08
CA LEU A 244 7.49 4.06 12.46
C LEU A 244 8.85 4.36 13.12
N ARG A 245 8.93 4.27 14.45
CA ARG A 245 10.20 4.35 15.18
C ARG A 245 11.17 3.24 14.74
N MET A 246 10.66 2.02 14.55
CA MET A 246 11.46 0.88 14.10
C MET A 246 12.02 1.10 12.69
N ILE A 247 11.20 1.64 11.77
CA ILE A 247 11.66 2.02 10.43
C ILE A 247 12.81 3.03 10.53
N LEU A 248 12.65 4.12 11.29
CA LEU A 248 13.69 5.14 11.47
C LEU A 248 14.98 4.58 12.09
N ALA A 249 14.87 3.57 12.95
CA ALA A 249 16.03 2.97 13.62
C ALA A 249 16.78 1.95 12.76
N MET A 250 16.12 1.36 11.75
CA MET A 250 16.64 0.18 11.04
C MET A 250 16.87 0.40 9.55
N ALA A 251 16.00 1.17 8.89
CA ALA A 251 16.09 1.42 7.47
C ALA A 251 17.09 2.53 7.18
N HIS A 252 17.90 2.33 6.16
CA HIS A 252 18.72 3.38 5.57
C HIS A 252 18.07 3.91 4.30
N PRO A 253 18.48 5.10 3.83
CA PRO A 253 17.96 5.63 2.58
C PRO A 253 18.20 4.72 1.36
N ASP A 254 19.21 3.85 1.39
CA ASP A 254 19.47 2.93 0.27
C ASP A 254 18.64 1.62 0.34
N ASP A 255 17.80 1.47 1.36
CA ASP A 255 16.98 0.30 1.58
C ASP A 255 15.60 0.46 0.92
N PHE A 256 14.94 -0.67 0.66
CA PHE A 256 13.57 -0.70 0.17
C PHE A 256 12.61 -1.06 1.31
N VAL A 257 11.68 -0.15 1.61
CA VAL A 257 10.68 -0.37 2.67
C VAL A 257 9.29 -0.46 2.07
N VAL A 258 8.59 -1.54 2.40
CA VAL A 258 7.14 -1.65 2.17
C VAL A 258 6.44 -1.48 3.51
N PHE A 259 5.54 -0.50 3.58
CA PHE A 259 4.71 -0.25 4.76
C PHE A 259 3.24 -0.45 4.42
N LYS A 260 2.67 -1.56 4.90
CA LYS A 260 1.25 -1.88 4.78
C LYS A 260 0.54 -1.43 6.06
N LEU A 261 -0.35 -0.45 5.93
CA LEU A 261 -1.22 0.02 7.00
C LEU A 261 -2.64 -0.49 6.79
N ASP A 262 -3.08 -1.41 7.65
CA ASP A 262 -4.39 -2.07 7.56
C ASP A 262 -4.89 -2.46 8.96
N ILE A 263 -4.93 -1.49 9.88
CA ILE A 263 -5.33 -1.71 11.27
C ILE A 263 -6.83 -1.52 11.38
N ASP A 264 -7.52 -2.44 12.05
CA ASP A 264 -8.95 -2.35 12.40
C ASP A 264 -9.29 -1.22 13.42
N ASN A 265 -8.63 -0.07 13.34
CA ASN A 265 -8.80 1.11 14.18
C ASN A 265 -8.43 2.40 13.42
N ASN A 266 -9.44 3.06 12.85
CA ASN A 266 -9.27 4.26 12.02
C ASN A 266 -8.53 5.40 12.74
N ALA A 267 -8.75 5.58 14.04
CA ALA A 267 -8.08 6.66 14.78
C ALA A 267 -6.56 6.45 14.81
N VAL A 268 -6.12 5.20 15.01
CA VAL A 268 -4.70 4.84 14.99
C VAL A 268 -4.13 4.96 13.58
N GLU A 269 -4.82 4.48 12.54
CA GLU A 269 -4.36 4.61 11.16
C GLU A 269 -4.19 6.06 10.73
N VAL A 270 -5.18 6.92 11.05
CA VAL A 270 -5.11 8.35 10.74
C VAL A 270 -3.94 9.01 11.46
N GLU A 271 -3.71 8.72 12.74
CA GLU A 271 -2.57 9.30 13.44
C GLU A 271 -1.23 8.79 12.89
N ILE A 272 -1.12 7.53 12.47
CA ILE A 272 0.07 7.01 11.79
C ILE A 272 0.33 7.78 10.49
N ILE A 273 -0.70 7.98 9.66
CA ILE A 273 -0.59 8.74 8.39
C ILE A 273 -0.13 10.17 8.68
N LEU A 274 -0.75 10.83 9.66
CA LEU A 274 -0.38 12.19 10.04
C LEU A 274 1.05 12.27 10.56
N THR A 275 1.51 11.28 11.33
CA THR A 275 2.90 11.20 11.79
C THR A 275 3.87 11.06 10.62
N ILE A 276 3.58 10.19 9.63
CA ILE A 276 4.41 10.07 8.42
C ILE A 276 4.48 11.41 7.68
N LEU A 277 3.34 12.06 7.44
CA LEU A 277 3.28 13.35 6.74
C LEU A 277 4.02 14.49 7.46
N ARG A 278 4.18 14.40 8.79
CA ARG A 278 4.88 15.38 9.63
C ARG A 278 6.36 15.07 9.82
N THR A 279 6.84 13.91 9.39
CA THR A 279 8.20 13.43 9.66
C THR A 279 8.97 13.28 8.34
N PRO A 280 9.78 14.29 7.95
CA PRO A 280 10.47 14.29 6.66
C PRO A 280 11.33 13.05 6.41
N ASP A 281 11.96 12.48 7.45
CA ASP A 281 12.81 11.30 7.34
C ASP A 281 12.03 10.00 6.98
N LEU A 282 10.69 10.05 7.04
CA LEU A 282 9.78 8.97 6.63
C LEU A 282 9.18 9.22 5.24
N ILE A 283 9.67 10.18 4.45
CA ILE A 283 9.15 10.52 3.11
C ILE A 283 10.26 10.49 2.06
#